data_AF-A0AAD1KAM2-F1
#
_entry.id   AF-A0AAD1KAM2-F1
#
_cell.length_a   1.000
_cell.length_b   1.000
_cell.length_c   1.000
_cell.angle_alpha   90.00
_cell.angle_beta   90.00
_cell.angle_gamma   90.00
#
_symmetry.space_group_name_H-M   'P 1'
#
loop_
_entity.id
_entity.type
_entity.pdbx_description
1 polymer ?
#
loop_
_entity_poly.entity_id
_entity_poly.type
_entity_poly.pdbx_seq_one_letter_code
_entity_poly.pdbx_strand_id
1 'polypeptide(L)'
;MFINIPAGKEKGIQVIPIGDFSSKDQFASAKNISAQDVLTANRFPAGMAGIIPQGAAGLGDPLKTNDVYQSNEVLPLARDIVEFINSDPELAKLGSLSVREPGQV
;
A
#
# COMPACT_ATOMS: atom_id res chain seq x y z
N MET A 1 -25.26 31.41 2.75
CA MET A 1 -26.64 31.19 2.29
C MET A 1 -27.39 32.51 2.44
N PHE A 2 -27.85 33.12 1.35
CA PHE A 2 -28.70 34.31 1.40
C PHE A 2 -30.11 33.91 0.96
N ILE A 3 -31.11 34.29 1.76
CA ILE A 3 -32.52 33.95 1.55
C ILE A 3 -33.28 35.26 1.39
N ASN A 4 -33.99 35.43 0.27
CA ASN A 4 -34.92 36.53 0.03
C ASN A 4 -36.30 35.95 -0.28
N ILE A 5 -37.35 36.44 0.42
CA ILE A 5 -38.73 36.00 0.23
C ILE A 5 -39.64 37.22 0.17
N PRO A 6 -39.98 37.73 -1.03
CA PRO A 6 -41.12 38.62 -1.19
C PRO A 6 -42.41 37.77 -1.27
N ALA A 7 -43.39 38.07 -0.40
CA ALA A 7 -44.72 37.46 -0.34
C ALA A 7 -44.81 35.99 0.12
N GLY A 8 -44.33 35.72 1.34
CA GLY A 8 -44.33 34.42 2.01
C GLY A 8 -45.59 33.57 1.79
N LYS A 9 -45.43 32.49 1.03
CA LYS A 9 -46.34 31.33 1.04
C LYS A 9 -45.63 30.17 1.73
N GLU A 10 -46.33 29.52 2.66
CA GLU A 10 -45.82 28.54 3.65
C GLU A 10 -45.23 27.23 3.08
N LYS A 11 -45.06 27.10 1.75
CA LYS A 11 -44.47 25.90 1.11
C LYS A 11 -43.27 26.19 0.19
N GLY A 12 -42.61 27.34 0.34
CA GLY A 12 -41.58 27.81 -0.58
C GLY A 12 -40.15 27.32 -0.35
N ILE A 13 -39.87 26.59 0.74
CA ILE A 13 -38.51 26.11 1.04
C ILE A 13 -38.45 24.61 0.74
N GLN A 14 -38.15 24.28 -0.51
CA GLN A 14 -37.60 22.97 -0.86
C GLN A 14 -36.08 23.08 -0.80
N VAL A 15 -35.50 22.59 0.29
CA VAL A 15 -34.06 22.32 0.32
C VAL A 15 -33.85 21.09 -0.56
N ILE A 16 -33.39 21.27 -1.79
CA ILE A 16 -32.85 20.18 -2.60
C ILE A 16 -31.45 19.93 -2.06
N PRO A 17 -31.17 18.81 -1.37
CA PRO A 17 -29.82 18.52 -0.93
C PRO A 17 -28.98 18.18 -2.17
N ILE A 18 -28.26 19.18 -2.69
CA ILE A 18 -27.18 18.99 -3.66
C ILE A 18 -25.95 18.55 -2.86
N GLY A 19 -25.93 17.26 -2.53
CA GLY A 19 -24.86 16.65 -1.74
C GLY A 19 -25.10 15.16 -1.65
N ASP A 20 -24.44 14.41 -2.54
CA ASP A 20 -24.52 12.97 -2.61
C ASP A 20 -23.93 12.35 -1.34
N PHE A 21 -24.81 11.98 -0.41
CA PHE A 21 -24.41 11.32 0.84
C PHE A 21 -23.91 9.87 0.58
N SER A 22 -24.07 9.33 -0.65
CA SER A 22 -23.60 7.99 -1.01
C SER A 22 -22.07 7.91 -1.22
N SER A 23 -21.39 9.05 -1.38
CA SER A 23 -19.96 9.06 -1.67
C SER A 23 -19.09 8.65 -0.46
N LYS A 24 -19.61 8.74 0.78
CA LYS A 24 -18.84 8.37 1.98
C LYS A 24 -18.37 6.92 1.97
N ASP A 25 -19.23 6.00 1.53
CA ASP A 25 -18.89 4.58 1.41
C ASP A 25 -17.92 4.32 0.26
N GLN A 26 -18.02 5.11 -0.83
CA GLN A 26 -17.08 5.04 -1.94
C GLN A 26 -15.67 5.50 -1.52
N PHE A 27 -15.55 6.52 -0.66
CA PHE A 27 -14.24 6.98 -0.18
C PHE A 27 -13.53 5.95 0.70
N ALA A 28 -14.25 5.27 1.59
CA ALA A 28 -13.68 4.23 2.43
C ALA A 28 -13.21 3.03 1.59
N SER A 29 -14.03 2.58 0.65
CA SER A 29 -13.69 1.50 -0.28
C SER A 29 -12.51 1.87 -1.19
N ALA A 30 -12.50 3.07 -1.76
CA ALA A 30 -11.39 3.55 -2.59
C ALA A 30 -10.06 3.60 -1.82
N LYS A 31 -10.08 4.06 -0.56
CA LYS A 31 -8.89 4.06 0.30
C LYS A 31 -8.36 2.64 0.52
N ASN A 32 -9.24 1.69 0.82
CA ASN A 32 -8.84 0.30 1.05
C ASN A 32 -8.27 -0.36 -0.21
N ILE A 33 -8.89 -0.13 -1.37
CA ILE A 33 -8.40 -0.62 -2.66
C ILE A 33 -7.02 -0.02 -2.95
N SER A 34 -6.86 1.30 -2.85
CA SER A 34 -5.58 1.95 -3.12
C SER A 34 -4.44 1.47 -2.21
N ALA A 35 -4.73 1.18 -0.94
CA ALA A 35 -3.75 0.60 -0.02
C ALA A 35 -3.33 -0.81 -0.44
N GLN A 36 -4.27 -1.64 -0.89
CA GLN A 36 -3.98 -2.97 -1.43
C GLN A 36 -3.20 -2.91 -2.75
N ASP A 37 -3.51 -1.94 -3.61
CA ASP A 37 -2.82 -1.75 -4.89
C ASP A 37 -1.33 -1.41 -4.67
N VAL A 38 -1.00 -0.54 -3.70
CA VAL A 38 0.40 -0.20 -3.38
C VAL A 38 1.17 -1.43 -2.89
N LEU A 39 0.57 -2.26 -2.04
CA LEU A 39 1.20 -3.48 -1.54
C LEU A 39 1.41 -4.50 -2.66
N THR A 40 0.42 -4.66 -3.53
CA THR A 40 0.50 -5.55 -4.69
C THR A 40 1.57 -5.09 -5.67
N ALA A 41 1.66 -3.78 -5.94
CA ALA A 41 2.65 -3.20 -6.84
C ALA A 41 4.09 -3.43 -6.34
N ASN A 42 4.31 -3.35 -5.03
CA ASN A 42 5.62 -3.61 -4.41
C ASN A 42 5.82 -5.09 -4.02
N ARG A 43 4.85 -5.96 -4.36
CA ARG A 43 4.82 -7.39 -3.98
C ARG A 43 5.02 -7.61 -2.48
N PHE A 44 4.64 -6.64 -1.65
CA PHE A 44 4.88 -6.66 -0.22
C PHE A 44 3.74 -7.37 0.54
N PRO A 45 4.03 -8.35 1.42
CA PRO A 45 2.99 -9.12 2.08
C PRO A 45 2.13 -8.28 3.03
N ALA A 46 0.80 -8.34 2.87
CA ALA A 46 -0.14 -7.57 3.70
C ALA A 46 -0.05 -7.89 5.21
N GLY A 47 0.28 -9.14 5.56
CA GLY A 47 0.48 -9.57 6.94
C GLY A 47 1.66 -8.90 7.63
N MET A 48 2.72 -8.59 6.87
CA MET A 48 3.88 -7.85 7.36
C MET A 48 3.69 -6.33 7.31
N ALA A 49 2.78 -5.84 6.47
CA ALA A 49 2.47 -4.42 6.32
C ALA A 49 1.61 -3.83 7.45
N GLY A 50 1.20 -4.64 8.43
CA GLY A 50 0.31 -4.20 9.51
C GLY A 50 -1.11 -3.87 9.04
N ILE A 51 -1.55 -4.45 7.91
CA ILE A 51 -2.91 -4.28 7.41
C ILE A 51 -3.88 -5.01 8.34
N ILE A 52 -4.95 -4.32 8.75
CA ILE A 52 -6.06 -4.94 9.45
C ILE A 52 -6.90 -5.72 8.42
N PRO A 53 -7.05 -7.05 8.55
CA PRO A 53 -7.78 -7.84 7.58
C PRO A 53 -9.27 -7.45 7.57
N GLN A 54 -9.81 -7.21 6.38
CA GLN A 54 -11.23 -6.95 6.18
C GLN A 54 -11.95 -8.28 5.91
N GLY A 55 -12.27 -9.02 6.97
CA GLY A 55 -13.00 -10.28 6.89
C GLY A 55 -12.48 -11.35 7.85
N ALA A 56 -12.95 -12.59 7.67
CA ALA A 56 -12.61 -13.74 8.52
C ALA A 56 -11.31 -14.48 8.12
N ALA A 57 -10.65 -14.05 7.04
CA ALA A 57 -9.39 -14.66 6.61
C ALA A 57 -8.22 -14.06 7.40
N GLY A 58 -7.51 -14.92 8.14
CA GLY A 58 -6.27 -14.54 8.83
C GLY A 58 -5.11 -14.33 7.85
N LEU A 59 -4.15 -13.49 8.23
CA LEU A 59 -2.99 -13.11 7.40
C LEU A 59 -1.86 -14.16 7.40
N GLY A 60 -2.07 -15.33 8.00
CA GLY A 60 -1.09 -16.39 8.12
C GLY A 60 -0.03 -16.15 9.20
N ASP A 61 1.02 -16.96 9.19
CA ASP A 61 2.18 -16.83 10.09
C ASP A 61 3.20 -15.82 9.50
N PRO A 62 3.46 -14.69 10.18
CA PRO A 62 4.34 -13.65 9.68
C PRO A 62 5.80 -14.11 9.52
N LEU A 63 6.29 -15.05 10.33
CA LEU A 63 7.66 -15.55 10.20
C LEU A 63 7.84 -16.32 8.90
N LYS A 64 6.89 -17.24 8.61
CA LYS A 64 6.90 -18.01 7.37
C LYS A 64 6.72 -17.13 6.14
N THR A 65 5.85 -16.13 6.23
CA THR A 65 5.67 -15.14 5.15
C THR A 65 6.94 -14.34 4.90
N ASN A 66 7.65 -13.93 5.96
CA ASN A 66 8.93 -13.24 5.86
C ASN A 66 10.00 -14.12 5.20
N ASP A 67 10.12 -15.39 5.57
CA ASP A 67 11.13 -16.29 4.97
C ASP A 67 10.94 -16.46 3.46
N VAL A 68 9.68 -16.64 3.04
CA VAL A 68 9.33 -16.73 1.61
C VAL A 68 9.57 -15.41 0.89
N TYR A 69 9.20 -14.28 1.50
CA TYR A 69 9.41 -12.95 0.93
C TYR A 69 10.90 -12.61 0.79
N GLN A 70 11.72 -12.93 1.80
CA GLN A 70 13.16 -12.73 1.74
C GLN A 70 13.79 -13.56 0.61
N SER A 71 13.38 -14.82 0.47
CA SER A 71 13.90 -15.72 -0.55
C SER A 71 13.52 -15.30 -1.98
N ASN A 72 12.29 -14.81 -2.17
CA ASN A 72 11.73 -14.55 -3.49
C ASN A 72 11.89 -13.10 -3.98
N GLU A 73 11.97 -12.12 -3.07
CA GLU A 73 11.96 -10.70 -3.43
C GLU A 73 13.23 -9.99 -2.95
N VAL A 74 13.62 -10.17 -1.67
CA VAL A 74 14.71 -9.40 -1.06
C VAL A 74 16.09 -9.89 -1.53
N LEU A 75 16.37 -11.19 -1.45
CA LEU A 75 17.67 -11.74 -1.83
C LEU A 75 17.97 -11.57 -3.32
N PRO A 76 17.03 -11.83 -4.25
CA PRO A 76 17.27 -11.58 -5.67
C PRO A 76 17.60 -10.11 -5.95
N LEU A 77 16.83 -9.16 -5.42
CA LEU A 77 17.11 -7.74 -5.58
C LEU A 77 18.47 -7.34 -5.00
N ALA A 78 18.83 -7.87 -3.82
CA ALA A 78 20.13 -7.64 -3.23
C ALA A 78 21.26 -8.20 -4.10
N ARG A 79 21.07 -9.36 -4.72
CA ARG A 79 22.05 -9.97 -5.64
C ARG A 79 22.21 -9.11 -6.89
N ASP A 80 21.12 -8.61 -7.47
CA ASP A 80 21.18 -7.72 -8.64
C ASP A 80 21.95 -6.44 -8.32
N ILE A 81 21.72 -5.84 -7.15
CA ILE A 81 22.45 -4.64 -6.69
C ILE A 81 23.94 -4.96 -6.49
N VAL A 82 24.26 -6.08 -5.84
CA VAL A 82 25.65 -6.49 -5.58
C VAL A 82 26.37 -6.80 -6.89
N GLU A 83 25.72 -7.50 -7.82
CA GLU A 83 26.26 -7.78 -9.14
C GLU A 83 26.52 -6.49 -9.92
N PHE A 84 25.56 -5.56 -9.92
CA PHE A 84 25.71 -4.26 -10.55
C PHE A 84 26.92 -3.50 -9.99
N ILE A 85 27.04 -3.41 -8.67
CA ILE A 85 28.18 -2.74 -8.01
C ILE A 85 29.50 -3.42 -8.36
N ASN A 86 29.55 -4.75 -8.29
CA ASN A 86 30.76 -5.51 -8.56
C ASN A 86 31.17 -5.48 -10.04
N SER A 87 30.22 -5.24 -10.95
CA SER A 87 30.48 -5.12 -12.39
C SER A 87 31.15 -3.80 -12.78
N ASP A 88 31.07 -2.78 -11.91
CA ASP A 88 31.67 -1.47 -12.15
C ASP A 88 33.20 -1.51 -11.90
N PRO A 89 34.04 -1.24 -12.92
CA PRO A 89 35.50 -1.29 -12.79
C PRO A 89 36.10 -0.28 -11.81
N GLU A 90 35.42 0.85 -11.54
CA GLU A 90 35.86 1.82 -10.55
C GLU A 90 35.57 1.35 -9.13
N LEU A 91 34.38 0.77 -8.92
CA LEU A 91 33.96 0.27 -7.60
C LEU A 91 34.63 -1.06 -7.23
N ALA A 92 34.91 -1.92 -8.21
CA ALA A 92 35.60 -3.19 -8.00
C ALA A 92 36.99 -3.03 -7.36
N LYS A 93 37.63 -1.86 -7.51
CA LYS A 93 38.91 -1.53 -6.88
C LYS A 93 38.80 -1.33 -5.36
N LEU A 94 37.62 -1.00 -4.86
CA LEU A 94 37.35 -0.77 -3.43
C LEU A 94 37.05 -2.07 -2.67
N GLY A 95 36.73 -3.15 -3.39
CA GLY A 95 36.42 -4.47 -2.85
C GLY A 95 35.20 -5.09 -3.51
N SER A 96 34.97 -6.38 -3.24
CA SER A 96 33.79 -7.11 -3.72
C SER A 96 32.73 -7.21 -2.63
N LEU A 97 31.49 -6.87 -2.96
CA LEU A 97 30.34 -7.09 -2.09
C LEU A 97 29.79 -8.51 -2.26
N SER A 98 29.21 -9.05 -1.19
CA SER A 98 28.47 -10.31 -1.21
C SER A 98 27.16 -10.16 -0.44
N VAL A 99 26.12 -10.86 -0.90
CA VAL A 99 24.86 -10.95 -0.18
C VAL A 99 25.00 -12.03 0.89
N ARG A 100 24.62 -11.71 2.13
CA ARG A 100 24.59 -12.69 3.21
C ARG A 100 23.39 -13.61 3.02
N GLU A 101 23.65 -14.90 2.84
CA GLU A 101 22.58 -15.89 2.76
C GLU A 101 21.97 -16.17 4.14
N PRO A 102 20.67 -16.51 4.22
CA PRO A 102 20.02 -16.90 5.46
C PRO A 102 20.75 -18.10 6.07
N GLY A 103 21.38 -17.92 7.23
CA GLY A 103 22.12 -18.97 7.95
C GLY A 103 23.65 -18.88 7.90
N GLN A 104 24.25 -17.93 7.17
CA GLN A 104 25.67 -17.61 7.36
C GLN A 104 25.86 -16.84 8.68
N VAL A 105 26.59 -17.43 9.64
CA VAL A 105 26.96 -16.80 10.92
C VAL A 105 28.10 -15.81 10.71
#